data_AF-A0A1B9GQN7-F1
#
_entry.id   AF-A0A1B9GQN7-F1
#
_cell.length_a   1.000
_cell.length_b   1.000
_cell.length_c   1.000
_cell.angle_alpha   90.00
_cell.angle_beta   90.00
_cell.angle_gamma   90.00
#
_symmetry.space_group_name_H-M   'P 1'
#
loop_
_entity.id
_entity.type
_entity.pdbx_description
1 polymer ?
#
loop_
_entity_poly.entity_id
_entity_poly.type
_entity_poly.pdbx_seq_one_letter_code
_entity_poly.pdbx_strand_id
1 'polypeptide(L)'
;MVNASSSSTGLQFSPIPLPPSANPTYFKDFGRKVEGFDPADIKDGQMDEIIDGLYKHSVLLFKGLKVTPEQQYFMTHAFDPEANTYGHGNNKTQNTKTSILHPDLKTIPRQPQVQLIGNGKVPGHYEGLESPQLRHPHHKTFHKNPVSPEDEAAGVTRFYRWHIDAALYNLSPPKVTSLYAVKVPQGPVQICRYDDGTGDELPVPLGGTVFASGKNMFDVLPENLRSLAVRTKVQYAPHPYVWMSKAHALPTGLGIENEGLELGLDELPEWEESKIKLYPVCWKNPVTSALHLQVHPCGAKELHIEPLPAGSSKDNALYPNGAHLTDLSEVRELLYKIQRPGIAPELLYPQDWEEGDLVLFHNRGLLHSVVGAFTEDQLRMFHQCNLAASDDPSGPDAKDVKQYA
;
A
#
# COMPACT_ATOMS: atom_id res chain seq x y z
N MET A 1 -16.84 -28.49 29.49
CA MET A 1 -16.32 -29.40 28.45
C MET A 1 -17.26 -29.34 27.26
N VAL A 2 -16.89 -28.55 26.25
CA VAL A 2 -17.50 -28.58 24.92
C VAL A 2 -16.36 -28.96 24.00
N ASN A 3 -16.43 -30.17 23.46
CA ASN A 3 -15.50 -30.64 22.43
C ASN A 3 -15.80 -29.88 21.15
N ALA A 4 -15.03 -28.82 20.86
CA ALA A 4 -14.91 -28.33 19.49
C ALA A 4 -13.99 -29.32 18.76
N SER A 5 -14.57 -30.22 17.98
CA SER A 5 -13.82 -30.98 16.99
C SER A 5 -13.31 -29.98 15.95
N SER A 6 -12.06 -29.52 16.12
CA SER A 6 -11.36 -28.75 15.09
C SER A 6 -11.11 -29.68 13.91
N SER A 7 -12.06 -29.76 12.97
CA SER A 7 -11.71 -30.17 11.62
C SER A 7 -10.72 -29.15 11.12
N SER A 8 -9.45 -29.54 10.98
CA SER A 8 -8.45 -28.66 10.37
C SER A 8 -9.01 -28.23 9.01
N THR A 9 -9.06 -26.93 8.74
CA THR A 9 -9.53 -26.38 7.46
C THR A 9 -8.75 -26.92 6.24
N GLY A 10 -7.63 -27.60 6.50
CA GLY A 10 -6.72 -28.16 5.52
C GLY A 10 -5.73 -27.14 4.99
N LEU A 11 -5.80 -25.88 5.45
CA LEU A 11 -4.83 -24.86 5.08
C LEU A 11 -3.48 -25.10 5.74
N GLN A 12 -2.41 -24.80 5.01
CA GLN A 12 -1.06 -24.81 5.53
C GLN A 12 -0.40 -23.47 5.25
N PHE A 13 0.20 -22.89 6.29
CA PHE A 13 0.91 -21.62 6.21
C PHE A 13 2.40 -21.86 6.40
N SER A 14 3.20 -21.56 5.38
CA SER A 14 4.67 -21.63 5.44
C SER A 14 5.27 -20.26 5.15
N PRO A 15 6.42 -19.87 5.73
CA PRO A 15 7.08 -18.61 5.39
C PRO A 15 7.31 -18.48 3.88
N ILE A 16 7.05 -17.30 3.32
CA ILE A 16 7.42 -17.02 1.93
C ILE A 16 8.95 -16.98 1.79
N PRO A 17 9.51 -17.39 0.64
CA PRO A 17 10.95 -17.27 0.37
C PRO A 17 11.38 -15.81 0.44
N LEU A 18 12.45 -15.51 1.17
CA LEU A 18 12.98 -14.15 1.27
C LEU A 18 14.00 -13.88 0.16
N PRO A 19 14.01 -12.68 -0.43
CA PRO A 19 15.06 -12.28 -1.36
C PRO A 19 16.39 -12.11 -0.61
N PRO A 20 17.55 -12.23 -1.29
CA PRO A 20 18.86 -12.09 -0.65
C PRO A 20 19.11 -10.75 0.03
N SER A 21 18.42 -9.69 -0.40
CA SER A 21 18.51 -8.36 0.20
C SER A 21 17.82 -8.26 1.56
N ALA A 22 16.83 -9.11 1.85
CA ALA A 22 16.02 -9.03 3.06
C ALA A 22 16.75 -9.63 4.27
N ASN A 23 16.70 -8.95 5.41
CA ASN A 23 17.22 -9.46 6.67
C ASN A 23 16.16 -10.31 7.39
N PRO A 24 16.33 -11.64 7.51
CA PRO A 24 15.29 -12.55 8.01
C PRO A 24 14.78 -12.21 9.41
N THR A 25 15.55 -11.47 10.21
CA THR A 25 15.16 -11.03 11.55
C THR A 25 13.85 -10.25 11.54
N TYR A 26 13.61 -9.44 10.50
CA TYR A 26 12.41 -8.62 10.36
C TYR A 26 11.22 -9.36 9.73
N PHE A 27 11.45 -10.57 9.20
CA PHE A 27 10.44 -11.31 8.42
C PHE A 27 9.91 -12.56 9.13
N LYS A 28 10.26 -12.77 10.41
CA LYS A 28 9.80 -13.94 11.20
C LYS A 28 8.29 -14.16 11.11
N ASP A 29 7.54 -13.07 11.28
CA ASP A 29 6.08 -13.10 11.24
C ASP A 29 5.52 -12.56 9.93
N PHE A 30 6.33 -12.01 9.02
CA PHE A 30 5.85 -11.47 7.75
C PHE A 30 5.74 -12.55 6.70
N GLY A 31 4.64 -12.55 5.95
CA GLY A 31 4.50 -13.30 4.72
C GLY A 31 4.28 -14.80 4.90
N ARG A 32 3.17 -15.34 4.40
CA ARG A 32 2.97 -16.79 4.32
C ARG A 32 2.52 -17.24 2.94
N LYS A 33 3.13 -18.30 2.44
CA LYS A 33 2.55 -19.12 1.38
C LYS A 33 1.42 -19.93 1.98
N VAL A 34 0.25 -19.90 1.33
CA VAL A 34 -0.94 -20.63 1.74
C VAL A 34 -1.21 -21.77 0.76
N GLU A 35 -1.27 -22.98 1.28
CA GLU A 35 -1.57 -24.21 0.53
C GLU A 35 -2.86 -24.84 1.05
N GLY A 36 -3.52 -25.66 0.22
CA GLY A 36 -4.78 -26.34 0.58
C GLY A 36 -6.05 -25.50 0.34
N PHE A 37 -5.93 -24.33 -0.29
CA PHE A 37 -7.04 -23.48 -0.71
C PHE A 37 -7.41 -23.75 -2.18
N ASP A 38 -8.70 -23.96 -2.44
CA ASP A 38 -9.26 -24.03 -3.80
C ASP A 38 -10.40 -23.00 -3.91
N PRO A 39 -10.27 -21.96 -4.77
CA PRO A 39 -11.32 -20.95 -4.92
C PRO A 39 -12.64 -21.52 -5.46
N ALA A 40 -12.65 -22.71 -6.07
CA ALA A 40 -13.86 -23.37 -6.55
C ALA A 40 -14.56 -24.25 -5.48
N ASP A 41 -13.88 -24.57 -4.38
CA ASP A 41 -14.37 -25.41 -3.28
C ASP A 41 -13.86 -24.89 -1.93
N ILE A 42 -14.33 -23.68 -1.57
CA ILE A 42 -13.95 -23.03 -0.31
C ILE A 42 -14.64 -23.76 0.84
N LYS A 43 -13.84 -24.33 1.76
CA LYS A 43 -14.34 -25.11 2.89
C LYS A 43 -14.73 -24.22 4.06
N ASP A 44 -15.66 -24.70 4.88
CA ASP A 44 -16.08 -24.03 6.11
C ASP A 44 -14.87 -23.66 6.99
N GLY A 45 -14.82 -22.39 7.43
CA GLY A 45 -13.77 -21.85 8.29
C GLY A 45 -12.46 -21.45 7.59
N GLN A 46 -12.25 -21.79 6.30
CA GLN A 46 -11.03 -21.40 5.59
C GLN A 46 -10.87 -19.88 5.50
N MET A 47 -11.95 -19.14 5.23
CA MET A 47 -11.88 -17.68 5.14
C MET A 47 -11.55 -17.03 6.49
N ASP A 48 -12.05 -17.57 7.60
CA ASP A 48 -11.71 -17.05 8.94
C ASP A 48 -10.21 -17.21 9.23
N GLU A 49 -9.63 -18.36 8.87
CA GLU A 49 -8.20 -18.61 9.03
C GLU A 49 -7.33 -17.77 8.07
N ILE A 50 -7.81 -17.52 6.84
CA ILE A 50 -7.16 -16.59 5.91
C ILE A 50 -7.18 -15.15 6.46
N ILE A 51 -8.29 -14.71 7.04
CA ILE A 51 -8.42 -13.37 7.63
C ILE A 51 -7.48 -13.21 8.82
N ASP A 52 -7.50 -14.14 9.77
CA ASP A 52 -6.60 -14.16 10.92
C ASP A 52 -5.12 -14.25 10.49
N GLY A 53 -4.84 -15.11 9.53
CA GLY A 53 -3.51 -15.27 8.92
C GLY A 53 -3.00 -13.98 8.27
N LEU A 54 -3.86 -13.23 7.57
CA LEU A 54 -3.46 -11.98 6.95
C LEU A 54 -3.12 -10.90 8.00
N TYR A 55 -3.91 -10.79 9.08
CA TYR A 55 -3.59 -9.84 10.14
C TYR A 55 -2.32 -10.21 10.91
N LYS A 56 -2.03 -11.51 11.07
CA LYS A 56 -0.78 -12.00 11.69
C LYS A 56 0.43 -11.82 10.79
N HIS A 57 0.26 -11.99 9.47
CA HIS A 57 1.38 -12.14 8.55
C HIS A 57 1.52 -11.03 7.51
N SER A 58 0.58 -10.08 7.45
CA SER A 58 0.53 -8.94 6.52
C SER A 58 0.43 -9.26 5.02
N VAL A 59 0.99 -10.37 4.56
CA VAL A 59 0.96 -10.83 3.16
C VAL A 59 0.69 -12.34 3.13
N LEU A 60 -0.27 -12.76 2.31
CA LEU A 60 -0.55 -14.16 2.01
C LEU A 60 -0.41 -14.40 0.51
N LEU A 61 0.40 -15.40 0.14
CA LEU A 61 0.68 -15.79 -1.24
C LEU A 61 0.07 -17.16 -1.53
N PHE A 62 -0.80 -17.22 -2.52
CA PHE A 62 -1.37 -18.45 -3.05
C PHE A 62 -0.79 -18.67 -4.45
N LYS A 63 -0.23 -19.85 -4.71
CA LYS A 63 0.49 -20.14 -5.95
C LYS A 63 -0.39 -20.93 -6.92
N GLY A 64 -0.31 -20.62 -8.21
CA GLY A 64 -0.89 -21.44 -9.28
C GLY A 64 -2.42 -21.60 -9.22
N LEU A 65 -3.12 -20.62 -8.66
CA LEU A 65 -4.57 -20.64 -8.61
C LEU A 65 -5.19 -20.28 -9.97
N LYS A 66 -6.45 -20.67 -10.14
CA LYS A 66 -7.34 -20.14 -11.19
C LYS A 66 -8.48 -19.41 -10.49
N VAL A 67 -8.50 -18.09 -10.60
CA VAL A 67 -9.43 -17.23 -9.85
C VAL A 67 -10.27 -16.43 -10.82
N THR A 68 -11.61 -16.54 -10.71
CA THR A 68 -12.52 -15.62 -11.41
C THR A 68 -12.61 -14.29 -10.66
N PRO A 69 -13.01 -13.18 -11.33
CA PRO A 69 -13.32 -11.91 -10.68
C PRO A 69 -14.29 -12.05 -9.49
N GLU A 70 -15.33 -12.88 -9.59
CA GLU A 70 -16.29 -13.11 -8.48
C GLU A 70 -15.63 -13.81 -7.30
N GLN A 71 -14.77 -14.81 -7.54
CA GLN A 71 -14.02 -15.48 -6.48
C GLN A 71 -13.04 -14.53 -5.80
N GLN A 72 -12.32 -13.72 -6.57
CA GLN A 72 -11.43 -12.68 -6.02
C GLN A 72 -12.20 -11.64 -5.20
N TYR A 73 -13.34 -11.18 -5.72
CA TYR A 73 -14.22 -10.27 -5.00
C TYR A 73 -14.71 -10.91 -3.70
N PHE A 74 -15.20 -12.15 -3.73
CA PHE A 74 -15.65 -12.88 -2.54
C PHE A 74 -14.57 -12.94 -1.47
N MET A 75 -13.34 -13.34 -1.84
CA MET A 75 -12.21 -13.41 -0.90
C MET A 75 -11.88 -12.04 -0.30
N THR A 76 -11.94 -10.96 -1.10
CA THR A 76 -11.67 -9.59 -0.65
C THR A 76 -12.80 -9.06 0.25
N HIS A 77 -14.05 -9.33 -0.12
CA HIS A 77 -15.27 -8.90 0.57
C HIS A 77 -15.44 -9.56 1.94
N ALA A 78 -14.96 -10.79 2.12
CA ALA A 78 -15.01 -11.50 3.40
C ALA A 78 -14.35 -10.73 4.57
N PHE A 79 -13.39 -9.85 4.29
CA PHE A 79 -12.74 -9.01 5.31
C PHE A 79 -13.61 -7.85 5.80
N ASP A 80 -14.63 -7.48 5.02
CA ASP A 80 -15.57 -6.41 5.32
C ASP A 80 -16.92 -6.65 4.59
N PRO A 81 -17.83 -7.43 5.18
CA PRO A 81 -19.11 -7.76 4.55
C PRO A 81 -20.01 -6.54 4.26
N GLU A 82 -19.76 -5.40 4.90
CA GLU A 82 -20.51 -4.17 4.70
C GLU A 82 -19.94 -3.31 3.55
N ALA A 83 -18.70 -3.59 3.11
CA ALA A 83 -18.03 -2.87 2.04
C ALA A 83 -18.55 -3.28 0.66
N ASN A 84 -19.04 -2.33 -0.13
CA ASN A 84 -19.63 -2.62 -1.46
C ASN A 84 -19.07 -1.77 -2.61
N THR A 85 -18.21 -0.80 -2.30
CA THR A 85 -17.66 0.18 -3.26
C THR A 85 -16.16 -0.06 -3.43
N TYR A 86 -15.63 0.12 -4.63
CA TYR A 86 -14.18 0.10 -4.87
C TYR A 86 -13.44 1.12 -3.98
N GLY A 87 -12.22 0.81 -3.54
CA GLY A 87 -11.47 1.60 -2.54
C GLY A 87 -11.21 3.06 -2.92
N HIS A 88 -11.20 3.37 -4.23
CA HIS A 88 -11.07 4.73 -4.76
C HIS A 88 -12.41 5.34 -5.24
N GLY A 89 -13.54 4.69 -4.93
CA GLY A 89 -14.88 5.06 -5.37
C GLY A 89 -15.27 4.42 -6.70
N ASN A 90 -16.57 4.13 -6.87
CA ASN A 90 -17.11 3.66 -8.16
C ASN A 90 -17.32 4.87 -9.08
N ASN A 91 -16.53 5.01 -10.16
CA ASN A 91 -16.80 5.74 -11.42
C ASN A 91 -17.51 7.12 -11.41
N LYS A 92 -17.84 7.73 -10.27
CA LYS A 92 -18.40 9.10 -10.18
C LYS A 92 -17.34 10.17 -10.40
N THR A 93 -16.07 9.79 -10.44
CA THR A 93 -14.93 10.59 -10.89
C THR A 93 -14.69 10.53 -12.41
N GLN A 94 -15.58 9.89 -13.19
CA GLN A 94 -15.49 9.87 -14.67
C GLN A 94 -15.46 11.27 -15.33
N ASN A 95 -15.81 12.33 -14.60
CA ASN A 95 -15.75 13.71 -15.10
C ASN A 95 -14.44 14.47 -14.77
N THR A 96 -13.50 13.90 -14.01
CA THR A 96 -12.22 14.57 -13.71
C THR A 96 -11.06 13.86 -14.39
N LYS A 97 -10.84 14.19 -15.67
CA LYS A 97 -9.68 13.75 -16.50
C LYS A 97 -8.30 14.08 -15.89
N THR A 98 -8.25 14.75 -14.75
CA THR A 98 -7.07 15.26 -14.06
C THR A 98 -6.55 14.35 -12.94
N SER A 99 -7.26 13.27 -12.58
CA SER A 99 -6.80 12.34 -11.52
C SER A 99 -5.65 11.45 -12.02
N ILE A 100 -4.57 11.37 -11.24
CA ILE A 100 -3.39 10.53 -11.56
C ILE A 100 -3.66 9.02 -11.50
N LEU A 101 -4.81 8.57 -10.96
CA LEU A 101 -5.16 7.14 -10.86
C LEU A 101 -5.96 6.63 -12.08
N HIS A 102 -6.57 7.53 -12.85
CA HIS A 102 -7.54 7.16 -13.90
C HIS A 102 -6.97 6.40 -15.11
N PRO A 103 -5.76 6.68 -15.65
CA PRO A 103 -5.32 6.05 -16.90
C PRO A 103 -5.10 4.53 -16.79
N ASP A 104 -4.88 4.01 -15.59
CA ASP A 104 -4.28 2.69 -15.40
C ASP A 104 -5.31 1.57 -15.08
N LEU A 105 -6.54 1.92 -14.70
CA LEU A 105 -7.58 0.97 -14.30
C LEU A 105 -8.57 0.67 -15.44
N LYS A 106 -8.86 -0.61 -15.68
CA LYS A 106 -9.95 -1.06 -16.58
C LYS A 106 -10.96 -1.91 -15.81
N THR A 107 -12.17 -1.37 -15.60
CA THR A 107 -13.21 -2.06 -14.83
C THR A 107 -13.75 -3.29 -15.55
N ILE A 108 -13.77 -4.45 -14.87
CA ILE A 108 -14.39 -5.68 -15.39
C ILE A 108 -15.93 -5.56 -15.27
N PRO A 109 -16.70 -5.57 -16.37
CA PRO A 109 -18.13 -5.25 -16.31
C PRO A 109 -18.99 -6.18 -15.45
N ARG A 110 -18.69 -7.49 -15.44
CA ARG A 110 -19.46 -8.48 -14.66
C ARG A 110 -19.18 -8.44 -13.16
N GLN A 111 -18.04 -7.88 -12.75
CA GLN A 111 -17.67 -7.68 -11.35
C GLN A 111 -16.89 -6.35 -11.21
N PRO A 112 -17.59 -5.19 -11.16
CA PRO A 112 -16.96 -3.86 -11.24
C PRO A 112 -15.99 -3.49 -10.12
N GLN A 113 -15.99 -4.24 -9.02
CA GLN A 113 -15.04 -4.10 -7.92
C GLN A 113 -13.63 -4.62 -8.29
N VAL A 114 -13.54 -5.44 -9.33
CA VAL A 114 -12.28 -5.97 -9.85
C VAL A 114 -11.83 -5.16 -11.06
N GLN A 115 -10.62 -4.63 -10.99
CA GLN A 115 -9.98 -3.87 -12.05
C GLN A 115 -8.94 -4.74 -12.76
N LEU A 116 -8.92 -4.70 -14.09
CA LEU A 116 -7.80 -5.16 -14.89
C LEU A 116 -6.75 -4.03 -14.97
N ILE A 117 -5.54 -4.33 -14.51
CA ILE A 117 -4.38 -3.44 -14.52
C ILE A 117 -3.18 -4.14 -15.15
N GLY A 118 -2.20 -3.39 -15.63
CA GLY A 118 -0.98 -3.98 -16.18
C GLY A 118 -0.35 -3.14 -17.28
N ASN A 119 0.29 -3.78 -18.25
CA ASN A 119 1.02 -3.12 -19.33
C ASN A 119 0.72 -3.78 -20.68
N GLY A 120 0.77 -3.00 -21.76
CA GLY A 120 0.65 -3.52 -23.12
C GLY A 120 -0.80 -3.70 -23.58
N LYS A 121 -0.94 -4.09 -24.86
CA LYS A 121 -2.25 -4.31 -25.48
C LYS A 121 -2.73 -5.73 -25.23
N VAL A 122 -3.86 -5.88 -24.55
CA VAL A 122 -4.48 -7.18 -24.32
C VAL A 122 -5.05 -7.69 -25.66
N PRO A 123 -4.73 -8.91 -26.08
CA PRO A 123 -5.24 -9.45 -27.33
C PRO A 123 -6.70 -9.90 -27.22
N GLY A 124 -7.50 -9.62 -28.24
CA GLY A 124 -8.86 -10.16 -28.37
C GLY A 124 -9.84 -9.58 -27.34
N HIS A 125 -10.74 -10.42 -26.85
CA HIS A 125 -11.73 -10.07 -25.84
C HIS A 125 -11.36 -10.71 -24.50
N TYR A 126 -11.31 -9.93 -23.44
CA TYR A 126 -10.93 -10.39 -22.11
C TYR A 126 -11.88 -9.83 -21.06
N GLU A 127 -12.59 -10.71 -20.35
CA GLU A 127 -13.45 -10.34 -19.22
C GLU A 127 -14.49 -9.24 -19.53
N GLY A 128 -15.06 -9.23 -20.74
CA GLY A 128 -16.01 -8.20 -21.16
C GLY A 128 -15.36 -6.96 -21.81
N LEU A 129 -14.04 -6.90 -21.88
CA LEU A 129 -13.28 -5.79 -22.46
C LEU A 129 -12.73 -6.16 -23.84
N GLU A 130 -12.94 -5.30 -24.83
CA GLU A 130 -12.42 -5.48 -26.19
C GLU A 130 -11.03 -4.86 -26.33
N SER A 131 -10.01 -5.73 -26.39
CA SER A 131 -8.59 -5.40 -26.60
C SER A 131 -8.09 -4.17 -25.82
N PRO A 132 -8.29 -4.11 -24.49
CA PRO A 132 -7.92 -2.94 -23.72
C PRO A 132 -6.40 -2.68 -23.78
N GLN A 133 -6.03 -1.41 -23.93
CA GLN A 133 -4.66 -0.95 -23.71
C GLN A 133 -4.43 -0.72 -22.22
N LEU A 134 -3.49 -1.46 -21.64
CA LEU A 134 -3.05 -1.29 -20.26
C LEU A 134 -1.77 -0.45 -20.23
N ARG A 135 -1.56 0.28 -19.14
CA ARG A 135 -0.36 1.09 -18.90
C ARG A 135 0.12 0.85 -17.47
N HIS A 136 1.35 0.39 -17.34
CA HIS A 136 1.96 0.24 -16.03
C HIS A 136 2.53 1.58 -15.58
N PRO A 137 2.38 1.96 -14.30
CA PRO A 137 2.98 3.16 -13.78
C PRO A 137 4.49 3.14 -13.96
N HIS A 138 5.05 4.22 -14.50
CA HIS A 138 6.47 4.31 -14.82
C HIS A 138 7.07 5.50 -14.07
N HIS A 139 8.22 5.34 -13.40
CA HIS A 139 8.79 6.42 -12.57
C HIS A 139 8.98 7.74 -13.35
N LYS A 140 9.36 7.69 -14.63
CA LYS A 140 9.41 8.81 -15.58
C LYS A 140 8.17 9.71 -15.64
N THR A 141 6.98 9.22 -15.29
CA THR A 141 5.75 10.01 -15.39
C THR A 141 5.39 10.73 -14.08
N PHE A 142 6.09 10.46 -12.98
CA PHE A 142 5.74 11.01 -11.67
C PHE A 142 6.93 11.59 -10.91
N HIS A 143 8.15 11.11 -11.15
CA HIS A 143 9.35 11.58 -10.44
C HIS A 143 9.88 12.88 -11.03
N LYS A 144 10.38 13.77 -10.18
CA LYS A 144 11.02 15.03 -10.61
C LYS A 144 12.27 14.77 -11.42
N ASN A 145 13.10 13.88 -10.89
CA ASN A 145 14.38 13.46 -11.45
C ASN A 145 14.31 11.97 -11.82
N PRO A 146 13.72 11.62 -12.97
CA PRO A 146 13.68 10.24 -13.40
C PRO A 146 15.08 9.71 -13.73
N VAL A 147 15.23 8.39 -13.74
CA VAL A 147 16.44 7.71 -14.20
C VAL A 147 16.71 8.06 -15.66
N SER A 148 17.99 8.20 -16.02
CA SER A 148 18.41 8.49 -17.39
C SER A 148 18.04 7.34 -18.34
N PRO A 149 17.83 7.60 -19.64
CA PRO A 149 17.60 6.53 -20.62
C PRO A 149 18.70 5.47 -20.63
N GLU A 150 19.96 5.87 -20.42
CA GLU A 150 21.12 4.96 -20.39
C GLU A 150 21.09 4.03 -19.18
N ASP A 151 20.80 4.57 -17.99
CA ASP A 151 20.70 3.77 -16.76
C ASP A 151 19.49 2.84 -16.80
N GLU A 152 18.34 3.30 -17.33
CA GLU A 152 17.16 2.45 -17.48
C GLU A 152 17.41 1.31 -18.47
N ALA A 153 18.08 1.59 -19.60
CA ALA A 153 18.51 0.55 -20.53
C ALA A 153 19.50 -0.44 -19.90
N ALA A 154 20.27 0.01 -18.89
CA ALA A 154 21.13 -0.84 -18.07
C ALA A 154 20.39 -1.58 -16.93
N GLY A 155 19.06 -1.46 -16.84
CA GLY A 155 18.22 -2.17 -15.88
C GLY A 155 17.97 -1.42 -14.57
N VAL A 156 18.27 -0.12 -14.50
CA VAL A 156 17.94 0.71 -13.33
C VAL A 156 16.48 1.15 -13.37
N THR A 157 15.83 1.16 -12.21
CA THR A 157 14.46 1.65 -12.03
C THR A 157 14.31 2.42 -10.71
N ARG A 158 13.09 2.82 -10.36
CA ARG A 158 12.71 3.39 -9.06
C ARG A 158 11.38 2.81 -8.59
N PHE A 159 11.11 2.93 -7.30
CA PHE A 159 9.75 2.86 -6.77
C PHE A 159 8.89 3.89 -7.51
N TYR A 160 7.74 3.49 -8.03
CA TYR A 160 6.82 4.46 -8.62
C TYR A 160 6.32 5.43 -7.54
N ARG A 161 5.67 4.88 -6.49
CA ARG A 161 5.18 5.63 -5.34
C ARG A 161 4.88 4.69 -4.17
N TRP A 162 5.44 4.97 -3.01
CA TRP A 162 5.03 4.32 -1.76
C TRP A 162 3.64 4.81 -1.34
N HIS A 163 2.71 3.88 -1.14
CA HIS A 163 1.34 4.23 -0.81
C HIS A 163 0.59 3.14 -0.02
N ILE A 164 -0.58 3.55 0.44
CA ILE A 164 -1.69 2.73 0.94
C ILE A 164 -2.79 2.83 -0.13
N ASP A 165 -3.46 1.74 -0.50
CA ASP A 165 -4.64 1.85 -1.35
C ASP A 165 -5.73 2.57 -0.54
N ALA A 166 -6.08 3.80 -0.92
CA ALA A 166 -7.11 4.58 -0.25
C ALA A 166 -7.54 5.78 -1.10
N ALA A 167 -8.80 6.21 -0.97
CA ALA A 167 -9.23 7.50 -1.53
C ALA A 167 -8.63 8.69 -0.76
N LEU A 168 -8.34 8.51 0.55
CA LEU A 168 -7.82 9.53 1.48
C LEU A 168 -8.73 10.76 1.67
N TYR A 169 -9.93 10.72 1.09
CA TYR A 169 -10.99 11.70 1.22
C TYR A 169 -12.33 10.98 1.10
N ASN A 170 -13.28 11.28 1.97
CA ASN A 170 -14.64 10.70 2.05
C ASN A 170 -14.72 9.20 2.37
N LEU A 171 -13.92 8.35 1.70
CA LEU A 171 -13.93 6.89 1.86
C LEU A 171 -12.83 6.40 2.80
N SER A 172 -13.13 5.36 3.56
CA SER A 172 -12.20 4.75 4.50
C SER A 172 -11.25 3.75 3.79
N PRO A 173 -9.96 3.69 4.17
CA PRO A 173 -8.99 2.79 3.57
C PRO A 173 -9.44 1.32 3.61
N PRO A 174 -9.38 0.58 2.48
CA PRO A 174 -9.54 -0.86 2.44
C PRO A 174 -8.76 -1.60 3.53
N LYS A 175 -9.36 -2.65 4.11
CA LYS A 175 -8.69 -3.55 5.07
C LYS A 175 -7.66 -4.44 4.38
N VAL A 176 -8.00 -4.91 3.17
CA VAL A 176 -7.21 -5.82 2.35
C VAL A 176 -7.24 -5.35 0.89
N THR A 177 -6.17 -5.66 0.17
CA THR A 177 -6.17 -5.67 -1.30
C THR A 177 -5.79 -7.06 -1.77
N SER A 178 -6.45 -7.52 -2.84
CA SER A 178 -6.06 -8.71 -3.57
C SER A 178 -5.49 -8.34 -4.94
N LEU A 179 -4.37 -8.99 -5.29
CA LEU A 179 -3.74 -8.90 -6.60
C LEU A 179 -3.55 -10.30 -7.17
N TYR A 180 -4.17 -10.56 -8.32
CA TYR A 180 -4.09 -11.84 -9.01
C TYR A 180 -3.34 -11.69 -10.34
N ALA A 181 -2.29 -12.48 -10.52
CA ALA A 181 -1.41 -12.47 -11.67
C ALA A 181 -1.98 -13.33 -12.81
N VAL A 182 -2.47 -12.69 -13.86
CA VAL A 182 -3.02 -13.37 -15.05
C VAL A 182 -1.94 -13.61 -16.09
N LYS A 183 -1.16 -12.58 -16.39
CA LYS A 183 -0.03 -12.62 -17.33
C LYS A 183 1.15 -11.89 -16.70
N VAL A 184 2.28 -12.59 -16.57
CA VAL A 184 3.49 -12.03 -15.97
C VAL A 184 4.63 -12.10 -16.98
N PRO A 185 5.09 -10.96 -17.53
CA PRO A 185 6.26 -10.93 -18.37
C PRO A 185 7.51 -11.27 -17.53
N GLN A 186 8.38 -12.10 -18.09
CA GLN A 186 9.65 -12.46 -17.45
C GLN A 186 10.78 -11.60 -18.03
N GLY A 187 11.78 -11.31 -17.20
CA GLY A 187 12.92 -10.48 -17.59
C GLY A 187 14.05 -10.53 -16.57
N PRO A 188 15.18 -9.88 -16.87
CA PRO A 188 16.28 -9.77 -15.92
C PRO A 188 15.84 -8.98 -14.68
N VAL A 189 16.50 -9.26 -13.56
CA VAL A 189 16.40 -8.46 -12.34
C VAL A 189 16.80 -7.02 -12.65
N GLN A 190 16.03 -6.07 -12.14
CA GLN A 190 16.31 -4.63 -12.22
C GLN A 190 16.86 -4.13 -10.88
N ILE A 191 17.54 -2.98 -10.90
CA ILE A 191 18.06 -2.33 -9.69
C ILE A 191 17.25 -1.08 -9.40
N CYS A 192 16.51 -1.08 -8.29
CA CYS A 192 15.81 0.09 -7.80
C CYS A 192 16.77 0.99 -7.02
N ARG A 193 17.14 2.15 -7.57
CA ARG A 193 18.01 3.13 -6.89
C ARG A 193 17.22 4.15 -6.09
N TYR A 194 17.70 4.45 -4.89
CA TYR A 194 17.06 5.42 -4.00
C TYR A 194 17.49 6.85 -4.31
N ASP A 195 18.76 7.06 -4.67
CA ASP A 195 19.36 8.36 -5.02
C ASP A 195 19.06 9.51 -4.04
N ASP A 196 18.93 9.20 -2.75
CA ASP A 196 18.71 10.17 -1.66
C ASP A 196 19.99 10.43 -0.84
N GLY A 197 21.15 10.05 -1.38
CA GLY A 197 22.46 10.22 -0.76
C GLY A 197 22.88 9.07 0.17
N THR A 198 22.01 8.09 0.44
CA THR A 198 22.35 6.90 1.24
C THR A 198 23.23 5.89 0.50
N GLY A 199 23.12 5.86 -0.83
CA GLY A 199 23.69 4.80 -1.67
C GLY A 199 22.87 3.50 -1.65
N ASP A 200 21.67 3.51 -1.06
CA ASP A 200 20.79 2.34 -1.04
C ASP A 200 20.34 1.95 -2.46
N GLU A 201 20.40 0.65 -2.72
CA GLU A 201 19.89 -0.01 -3.91
C GLU A 201 19.13 -1.29 -3.52
N LEU A 202 18.11 -1.65 -4.29
CA LEU A 202 17.34 -2.87 -4.10
C LEU A 202 17.22 -3.64 -5.42
N PRO A 203 17.73 -4.88 -5.50
CA PRO A 203 17.41 -5.79 -6.60
C PRO A 203 15.91 -6.13 -6.58
N VAL A 204 15.23 -5.95 -7.71
CA VAL A 204 13.79 -6.18 -7.85
C VAL A 204 13.46 -6.95 -9.13
N PRO A 205 12.44 -7.81 -9.12
CA PRO A 205 11.96 -8.46 -10.33
C PRO A 205 11.29 -7.44 -11.27
N LEU A 206 11.29 -7.75 -12.57
CA LEU A 206 10.66 -6.90 -13.58
C LEU A 206 9.15 -6.74 -13.28
N GLY A 207 8.72 -5.51 -12.98
CA GLY A 207 7.30 -5.22 -12.72
C GLY A 207 6.76 -5.78 -11.41
N GLY A 208 7.64 -5.97 -10.43
CA GLY A 208 7.31 -6.46 -9.11
C GLY A 208 6.43 -5.50 -8.29
N THR A 209 5.97 -6.00 -7.16
CA THR A 209 5.36 -5.18 -6.11
C THR A 209 6.20 -5.32 -4.86
N VAL A 210 6.71 -4.20 -4.36
CA VAL A 210 7.55 -4.19 -3.16
C VAL A 210 6.70 -3.79 -1.96
N PHE A 211 6.83 -4.57 -0.88
CA PHE A 211 6.09 -4.39 0.35
C PHE A 211 7.02 -3.95 1.49
N ALA A 212 6.57 -2.98 2.28
CA ALA A 212 7.22 -2.50 3.50
C ALA A 212 6.27 -2.66 4.69
N SER A 213 6.61 -3.53 5.64
CA SER A 213 5.80 -3.77 6.84
C SER A 213 5.72 -2.51 7.70
N GLY A 214 4.51 -2.00 7.93
CA GLY A 214 4.27 -0.84 8.81
C GLY A 214 4.67 -1.14 10.26
N LYS A 215 4.57 -2.41 10.70
CA LYS A 215 5.05 -2.84 12.01
C LYS A 215 6.56 -2.74 12.10
N ASN A 216 7.28 -3.29 11.11
CA ASN A 216 8.74 -3.24 11.11
C ASN A 216 9.23 -1.78 11.03
N MET A 217 8.58 -0.97 10.18
CA MET A 217 8.84 0.47 10.07
C MET A 217 8.68 1.17 11.43
N PHE A 218 7.66 0.84 12.21
CA PHE A 218 7.49 1.38 13.56
C PHE A 218 8.57 0.86 14.53
N ASP A 219 8.86 -0.44 14.50
CA ASP A 219 9.76 -1.08 15.46
C ASP A 219 11.23 -0.61 15.33
N VAL A 220 11.67 -0.27 14.12
CA VAL A 220 13.04 0.22 13.87
C VAL A 220 13.23 1.69 14.20
N LEU A 221 12.15 2.43 14.49
CA LEU A 221 12.28 3.84 14.84
C LEU A 221 13.01 4.04 16.18
N PRO A 222 13.86 5.07 16.28
CA PRO A 222 14.38 5.51 17.57
C PRO A 222 13.24 5.98 18.48
N GLU A 223 13.47 5.93 19.79
CA GLU A 223 12.46 6.19 20.82
C GLU A 223 11.73 7.53 20.63
N ASN A 224 12.45 8.61 20.33
CA ASN A 224 11.86 9.93 20.11
C ASN A 224 10.92 9.98 18.90
N LEU A 225 11.22 9.22 17.83
CA LEU A 225 10.34 9.13 16.66
C LEU A 225 9.17 8.18 16.90
N ARG A 226 9.33 7.12 17.70
CA ARG A 226 8.19 6.28 18.14
C ARG A 226 7.21 7.09 19.00
N SER A 227 7.71 7.85 19.97
CA SER A 227 6.93 8.78 20.80
C SER A 227 6.15 9.79 19.95
N LEU A 228 6.81 10.34 18.93
CA LEU A 228 6.16 11.25 18.00
C LEU A 228 5.06 10.53 17.21
N ALA A 229 5.37 9.38 16.60
CA ALA A 229 4.45 8.64 15.73
C ALA A 229 3.14 8.25 16.45
N VAL A 230 3.22 7.79 17.70
CA VAL A 230 2.00 7.38 18.46
C VAL A 230 1.10 8.54 18.88
N ARG A 231 1.62 9.79 18.88
CA ARG A 231 0.87 11.01 19.24
C ARG A 231 0.45 11.85 18.04
N THR A 232 0.80 11.42 16.83
CA THR A 232 0.58 12.21 15.62
C THR A 232 -0.60 11.68 14.82
N LYS A 233 -1.40 12.60 14.29
CA LYS A 233 -2.40 12.35 13.25
C LYS A 233 -2.02 13.11 11.99
N VAL A 234 -2.31 12.51 10.84
CA VAL A 234 -2.13 13.10 9.50
C VAL A 234 -3.49 13.48 8.92
N GLN A 235 -3.58 14.71 8.44
CA GLN A 235 -4.73 15.21 7.68
C GLN A 235 -4.39 15.24 6.20
N TYR A 236 -5.30 14.72 5.37
CA TYR A 236 -5.13 14.70 3.92
C TYR A 236 -5.83 15.89 3.26
N ALA A 237 -5.34 16.32 2.11
CA ALA A 237 -6.04 17.31 1.29
C ALA A 237 -7.37 16.73 0.75
N PRO A 238 -8.40 17.55 0.53
CA PRO A 238 -9.57 17.12 -0.24
C PRO A 238 -9.14 16.73 -1.65
N HIS A 239 -9.74 15.67 -2.19
CA HIS A 239 -9.38 15.11 -3.51
C HIS A 239 -7.86 15.00 -3.72
N PRO A 240 -7.11 14.30 -2.85
CA PRO A 240 -5.66 14.47 -2.73
C PRO A 240 -4.90 14.13 -4.02
N TYR A 241 -5.41 13.18 -4.82
CA TYR A 241 -4.86 12.80 -6.12
C TYR A 241 -5.04 13.87 -7.22
N VAL A 242 -6.01 14.77 -7.08
CA VAL A 242 -6.18 15.94 -7.94
C VAL A 242 -5.33 17.09 -7.40
N TRP A 243 -5.35 17.30 -6.09
CA TRP A 243 -4.55 18.30 -5.39
C TRP A 243 -3.06 18.21 -5.74
N MET A 244 -2.48 17.01 -5.69
CA MET A 244 -1.05 16.80 -5.99
C MET A 244 -0.75 16.48 -7.46
N SER A 245 -1.72 16.61 -8.38
CA SER A 245 -1.60 16.08 -9.75
C SER A 245 -0.46 16.66 -10.60
N LYS A 246 0.03 17.86 -10.27
CA LYS A 246 1.15 18.53 -10.95
C LYS A 246 2.48 18.42 -10.20
N ALA A 247 2.46 17.92 -8.96
CA ALA A 247 3.66 17.75 -8.15
C ALA A 247 4.38 16.46 -8.50
N HIS A 248 5.68 16.42 -8.24
CA HIS A 248 6.52 15.29 -8.60
C HIS A 248 7.07 14.56 -7.37
N ALA A 249 7.24 13.24 -7.48
CA ALA A 249 7.84 12.40 -6.46
C ALA A 249 9.34 12.66 -6.27
N LEU A 250 9.77 12.45 -5.01
CA LEU A 250 11.16 12.26 -4.64
C LEU A 250 11.76 11.02 -5.34
N PRO A 251 13.08 10.94 -5.55
CA PRO A 251 13.75 9.78 -6.17
C PRO A 251 13.43 8.42 -5.52
N THR A 252 13.14 8.40 -4.22
CA THR A 252 12.74 7.19 -3.47
C THR A 252 11.27 6.81 -3.66
N GLY A 253 10.46 7.64 -4.31
CA GLY A 253 9.01 7.49 -4.42
C GLY A 253 8.27 7.66 -3.07
N LEU A 254 8.98 8.03 -2.00
CA LEU A 254 8.43 8.19 -0.65
C LEU A 254 8.02 9.65 -0.41
N GLY A 255 6.86 10.02 -0.94
CA GLY A 255 6.38 11.40 -0.89
C GLY A 255 6.69 12.19 -2.16
N ILE A 256 6.45 13.50 -2.09
CA ILE A 256 6.59 14.43 -3.21
C ILE A 256 7.47 15.61 -2.82
N GLU A 257 8.08 16.20 -3.83
CA GLU A 257 8.95 17.37 -3.75
C GLU A 257 8.18 18.61 -3.29
N ASN A 258 8.86 19.54 -2.62
CA ASN A 258 8.25 20.80 -2.19
C ASN A 258 8.36 21.89 -3.27
N GLU A 259 7.56 21.75 -4.33
CA GLU A 259 7.63 22.59 -5.53
C GLU A 259 6.57 23.69 -5.58
N GLY A 260 5.58 23.66 -4.68
CA GLY A 260 4.43 24.57 -4.72
C GLY A 260 3.55 24.38 -5.96
N LEU A 261 3.50 23.15 -6.49
CA LEU A 261 2.74 22.80 -7.69
C LEU A 261 1.35 22.22 -7.37
N GLU A 262 1.04 22.04 -6.09
CA GLU A 262 -0.27 21.60 -5.65
C GLU A 262 -1.35 22.61 -6.03
N LEU A 263 -2.54 22.13 -6.39
CA LEU A 263 -3.65 23.00 -6.71
C LEU A 263 -4.15 23.75 -5.47
N GLY A 264 -4.61 25.00 -5.67
CA GLY A 264 -5.37 25.73 -4.68
C GLY A 264 -6.67 24.99 -4.33
N LEU A 265 -7.17 25.15 -3.10
CA LEU A 265 -8.41 24.48 -2.66
C LEU A 265 -9.65 24.89 -3.47
N ASP A 266 -9.61 26.09 -4.07
CA ASP A 266 -10.60 26.66 -4.97
C ASP A 266 -10.51 26.12 -6.40
N GLU A 267 -9.38 25.51 -6.79
CA GLU A 267 -9.19 24.83 -8.07
C GLU A 267 -9.62 23.35 -8.02
N LEU A 268 -9.92 22.83 -6.83
CA LEU A 268 -10.35 21.45 -6.65
C LEU A 268 -11.83 21.26 -7.05
N PRO A 269 -12.23 20.01 -7.41
CA PRO A 269 -13.64 19.67 -7.45
C PRO A 269 -14.33 19.99 -6.12
N GLU A 270 -15.63 20.23 -6.15
CA GLU A 270 -16.43 20.52 -4.94
C GLU A 270 -16.12 19.52 -3.82
N TRP A 271 -15.89 20.06 -2.62
CA TRP A 271 -15.50 19.28 -1.45
C TRP A 271 -16.15 19.83 -0.18
N GLU A 272 -16.28 18.95 0.81
CA GLU A 272 -16.86 19.25 2.11
C GLU A 272 -15.82 18.96 3.19
N GLU A 273 -15.68 19.88 4.15
CA GLU A 273 -14.73 19.74 5.26
C GLU A 273 -15.00 18.49 6.10
N SER A 274 -16.27 18.11 6.28
CA SER A 274 -16.69 16.89 7.00
C SER A 274 -16.20 15.59 6.38
N LYS A 275 -15.75 15.61 5.13
CA LYS A 275 -15.22 14.44 4.39
C LYS A 275 -13.70 14.37 4.41
N ILE A 276 -13.02 15.39 4.94
CA ILE A 276 -11.57 15.37 5.14
C ILE A 276 -11.24 14.26 6.13
N LYS A 277 -10.21 13.48 5.79
CA LYS A 277 -9.75 12.38 6.64
C LYS A 277 -8.60 12.86 7.52
N LEU A 278 -8.75 12.60 8.81
CA LEU A 278 -7.73 12.76 9.85
C LEU A 278 -7.43 11.39 10.45
N TYR A 279 -6.28 10.81 10.12
CA TYR A 279 -5.90 9.47 10.56
C TYR A 279 -4.74 9.48 11.53
N PRO A 280 -4.68 8.56 12.50
CA PRO A 280 -3.46 8.30 13.26
C PRO A 280 -2.30 7.97 12.33
N VAL A 281 -1.08 8.38 12.68
CA VAL A 281 0.15 7.97 11.95
C VAL A 281 0.47 6.49 12.18
N CYS A 282 0.08 5.94 13.33
CA CYS A 282 0.18 4.52 13.65
C CYS A 282 -1.21 3.88 13.69
N TRP A 283 -1.44 2.81 12.93
CA TRP A 283 -2.68 2.04 12.95
C TRP A 283 -2.51 0.78 13.78
N LYS A 284 -3.52 0.46 14.59
CA LYS A 284 -3.50 -0.70 15.50
C LYS A 284 -4.10 -1.92 14.80
N ASN A 285 -3.32 -2.99 14.76
CA ASN A 285 -3.74 -4.26 14.20
C ASN A 285 -4.83 -4.91 15.09
N PRO A 286 -6.01 -5.27 14.55
CA PRO A 286 -7.12 -5.77 15.35
C PRO A 286 -6.87 -7.16 15.96
N VAL A 287 -5.95 -7.96 15.38
CA VAL A 287 -5.66 -9.32 15.85
C VAL A 287 -4.42 -9.33 16.74
N THR A 288 -3.34 -8.68 16.32
CA THR A 288 -2.06 -8.74 17.04
C THR A 288 -1.87 -7.62 18.06
N SER A 289 -2.72 -6.58 18.01
CA SER A 289 -2.56 -5.32 18.76
C SER A 289 -1.27 -4.56 18.46
N ALA A 290 -0.45 -4.99 17.50
CA ALA A 290 0.76 -4.28 17.10
C ALA A 290 0.41 -2.93 16.45
N LEU A 291 1.28 -1.96 16.62
CA LEU A 291 1.19 -0.68 15.91
C LEU A 291 1.94 -0.78 14.58
N HIS A 292 1.31 -0.30 13.52
CA HIS A 292 1.87 -0.21 12.19
C HIS A 292 1.98 1.26 11.80
N LEU A 293 3.16 1.76 11.46
CA LEU A 293 3.30 3.10 10.88
C LEU A 293 2.67 3.10 9.49
N GLN A 294 1.59 3.87 9.32
CA GLN A 294 0.69 3.83 8.16
C GLN A 294 0.29 5.24 7.75
N VAL A 295 1.07 5.83 6.85
CA VAL A 295 0.80 7.14 6.26
C VAL A 295 0.99 7.06 4.75
N HIS A 296 0.04 7.58 3.99
CA HIS A 296 0.25 7.81 2.56
C HIS A 296 1.02 9.12 2.38
N PRO A 297 2.31 9.10 2.01
CA PRO A 297 3.17 10.27 2.12
C PRO A 297 2.83 11.40 1.14
N CYS A 298 2.34 11.09 -0.07
CA CYS A 298 2.12 12.12 -1.09
C CYS A 298 0.89 13.00 -0.85
N GLY A 299 -0.17 12.47 -0.23
CA GLY A 299 -1.44 13.18 -0.05
C GLY A 299 -1.57 13.95 1.28
N ALA A 300 -0.54 13.87 2.14
CA ALA A 300 -0.54 14.49 3.44
C ALA A 300 -0.46 16.02 3.32
N LYS A 301 -1.37 16.72 4.02
CA LYS A 301 -1.45 18.19 4.01
C LYS A 301 -1.01 18.79 5.35
N GLU A 302 -1.38 18.18 6.47
CA GLU A 302 -1.08 18.69 7.81
C GLU A 302 -0.80 17.56 8.79
N LEU A 303 -0.03 17.87 9.84
CA LEU A 303 0.20 16.97 10.97
C LEU A 303 -0.28 17.60 12.27
N HIS A 304 -1.07 16.84 13.02
CA HIS A 304 -1.60 17.21 14.33
C HIS A 304 -0.90 16.35 15.39
N ILE A 305 -0.10 16.98 16.25
CA ILE A 305 0.75 16.32 17.23
C ILE A 305 0.24 16.68 18.62
N GLU A 306 -0.28 15.69 19.34
CA GLU A 306 -0.71 15.84 20.73
C GLU A 306 0.50 16.06 21.65
N PRO A 307 0.39 16.79 22.78
CA PRO A 307 1.47 16.94 23.75
C PRO A 307 1.85 15.60 24.41
N LEU A 308 3.04 15.56 25.03
CA LEU A 308 3.43 14.39 25.81
C LEU A 308 2.48 14.23 27.01
N PRO A 309 2.21 12.98 27.44
CA PRO A 309 1.51 12.72 28.68
C PRO A 309 2.17 13.43 29.88
N ALA A 310 1.35 13.78 30.87
CA ALA A 310 1.87 14.36 32.10
C ALA A 310 2.85 13.40 32.80
N GLY A 311 4.05 13.88 33.10
CA GLY A 311 5.11 13.09 33.75
C GLY A 311 6.06 12.38 32.79
N SER A 312 5.83 12.44 31.47
CA SER A 312 6.80 11.95 30.48
C SER A 312 8.09 12.76 30.50
N SER A 313 9.21 12.12 30.18
CA SER A 313 10.49 12.81 30.01
C SER A 313 10.43 13.76 28.82
N LYS A 314 11.01 14.95 28.96
CA LYS A 314 11.15 15.91 27.86
C LYS A 314 12.53 15.83 27.19
N ASP A 315 13.41 14.99 27.70
CA ASP A 315 14.78 14.86 27.18
C ASP A 315 14.74 14.26 25.77
N ASN A 316 15.33 14.95 24.79
CA ASN A 316 15.33 14.59 23.37
C ASN A 316 13.94 14.41 22.73
N ALA A 317 12.88 14.86 23.40
CA ALA A 317 11.52 14.75 22.90
C ALA A 317 11.25 15.71 21.75
N LEU A 318 10.55 15.22 20.73
CA LEU A 318 10.08 16.03 19.61
C LEU A 318 8.66 16.53 19.93
N TYR A 319 8.46 17.85 19.80
CA TYR A 319 7.18 18.51 20.06
C TYR A 319 6.58 18.12 21.43
N PRO A 320 7.29 18.37 22.55
CA PRO A 320 6.85 17.93 23.88
C PRO A 320 5.55 18.59 24.33
N ASN A 321 5.26 19.79 23.83
CA ASN A 321 4.03 20.53 24.11
C ASN A 321 2.96 20.37 23.02
N GLY A 322 3.16 19.43 22.08
CA GLY A 322 2.33 19.29 20.89
C GLY A 322 2.68 20.31 19.80
N ALA A 323 2.09 20.14 18.63
CA ALA A 323 2.22 21.05 17.48
C ALA A 323 1.14 20.77 16.43
N HIS A 324 0.86 21.77 15.61
CA HIS A 324 0.07 21.64 14.38
C HIS A 324 0.92 22.15 13.23
N LEU A 325 1.39 21.24 12.38
CA LEU A 325 2.25 21.55 11.25
C LEU A 325 1.38 21.74 10.01
N THR A 326 1.42 22.94 9.45
CA THR A 326 0.67 23.34 8.24
C THR A 326 1.57 23.74 7.09
N ASP A 327 2.87 23.96 7.35
CA ASP A 327 3.88 24.14 6.30
C ASP A 327 4.17 22.79 5.63
N LEU A 328 4.02 22.73 4.30
CA LEU A 328 4.19 21.47 3.55
C LEU A 328 5.63 20.96 3.58
N SER A 329 6.64 21.84 3.67
CA SER A 329 8.04 21.40 3.79
C SER A 329 8.23 20.66 5.11
N GLU A 330 7.78 21.25 6.22
CA GLU A 330 7.88 20.63 7.55
C GLU A 330 7.10 19.31 7.62
N VAL A 331 5.89 19.25 7.05
CA VAL A 331 5.09 18.03 6.99
C VAL A 331 5.82 16.93 6.23
N ARG A 332 6.37 17.25 5.04
CA ARG A 332 7.06 16.28 4.17
C ARG A 332 8.36 15.79 4.77
N GLU A 333 9.17 16.70 5.31
CA GLU A 333 10.44 16.37 5.97
C GLU A 333 10.21 15.45 7.16
N LEU A 334 9.20 15.73 7.98
CA LEU A 334 8.89 14.91 9.14
C LEU A 334 8.39 13.51 8.75
N LEU A 335 7.49 13.42 7.75
CA LEU A 335 7.01 12.14 7.23
C LEU A 335 8.15 11.34 6.59
N TYR A 336 9.01 11.98 5.80
CA TYR A 336 10.19 11.33 5.24
C TYR A 336 11.09 10.76 6.34
N LYS A 337 11.36 11.55 7.38
CA LYS A 337 12.22 11.14 8.51
C LYS A 337 11.68 9.91 9.26
N ILE A 338 10.36 9.78 9.42
CA ILE A 338 9.75 8.63 10.12
C ILE A 338 9.53 7.42 9.21
N GLN A 339 9.32 7.61 7.90
CA GLN A 339 9.03 6.51 6.98
C GLN A 339 10.27 5.95 6.30
N ARG A 340 11.28 6.79 6.00
CA ARG A 340 12.47 6.39 5.24
C ARG A 340 13.27 5.23 5.86
N PRO A 341 13.46 5.16 7.20
CA PRO A 341 14.11 4.01 7.81
C PRO A 341 13.38 2.70 7.53
N GLY A 342 12.04 2.71 7.47
CA GLY A 342 11.23 1.50 7.24
C GLY A 342 11.19 1.01 5.79
N ILE A 343 11.80 1.74 4.86
CA ILE A 343 12.01 1.29 3.48
C ILE A 343 13.48 1.03 3.18
N ALA A 344 14.35 0.83 4.18
CA ALA A 344 15.71 0.36 3.95
C ALA A 344 15.68 -1.01 3.21
N PRO A 345 16.63 -1.30 2.29
CA PRO A 345 16.59 -2.51 1.46
C PRO A 345 16.39 -3.82 2.24
N GLU A 346 16.97 -3.91 3.45
CA GLU A 346 16.87 -5.10 4.30
C GLU A 346 15.49 -5.34 4.93
N LEU A 347 14.60 -4.34 4.89
CA LEU A 347 13.24 -4.36 5.44
C LEU A 347 12.17 -4.60 4.36
N LEU A 348 12.57 -4.74 3.10
CA LEU A 348 11.66 -4.80 1.96
C LEU A 348 11.49 -6.21 1.41
N TYR A 349 10.27 -6.52 1.00
CA TYR A 349 9.92 -7.75 0.29
C TYR A 349 9.40 -7.41 -1.11
N PRO A 350 10.26 -7.47 -2.15
CA PRO A 350 9.84 -7.52 -3.54
C PRO A 350 9.19 -8.88 -3.87
N GLN A 351 7.90 -8.88 -4.19
CA GLN A 351 7.22 -10.07 -4.72
C GLN A 351 7.65 -10.31 -6.18
N ASP A 352 8.23 -11.48 -6.41
CA ASP A 352 8.47 -12.04 -7.74
C ASP A 352 7.25 -12.86 -8.17
N TRP A 353 6.61 -12.45 -9.25
CA TRP A 353 5.29 -12.93 -9.63
C TRP A 353 5.38 -14.12 -10.60
N GLU A 354 4.52 -15.11 -10.40
CA GLU A 354 4.21 -16.13 -11.41
C GLU A 354 2.75 -16.06 -11.84
N GLU A 355 2.44 -16.56 -13.03
CA GLU A 355 1.05 -16.67 -13.48
C GLU A 355 0.26 -17.60 -12.56
N GLY A 356 -0.93 -17.16 -12.14
CA GLY A 356 -1.76 -17.86 -11.15
C GLY A 356 -1.45 -17.49 -9.70
N ASP A 357 -0.45 -16.65 -9.43
CA ASP A 357 -0.23 -16.12 -8.09
C ASP A 357 -1.38 -15.19 -7.69
N LEU A 358 -1.94 -15.43 -6.50
CA LEU A 358 -2.83 -14.49 -5.82
C LEU A 358 -2.12 -14.03 -4.55
N VAL A 359 -1.95 -12.72 -4.40
CA VAL A 359 -1.49 -12.11 -3.15
C VAL A 359 -2.64 -11.37 -2.50
N LEU A 360 -2.92 -11.71 -1.25
CA LEU A 360 -3.68 -10.85 -0.34
C LEU A 360 -2.70 -10.09 0.53
N PHE A 361 -2.87 -8.78 0.66
CA PHE A 361 -2.06 -8.00 1.59
C PHE A 361 -2.91 -7.11 2.50
N HIS A 362 -2.48 -7.02 3.76
CA HIS A 362 -3.09 -6.20 4.81
C HIS A 362 -2.84 -4.73 4.48
N ASN A 363 -3.72 -4.12 3.69
CA ASN A 363 -3.58 -2.74 3.22
C ASN A 363 -3.48 -1.73 4.37
N ARG A 364 -4.02 -2.05 5.56
CA ARG A 364 -3.89 -1.25 6.79
C ARG A 364 -2.64 -1.53 7.63
N GLY A 365 -1.72 -2.35 7.15
CA GLY A 365 -0.54 -2.76 7.90
C GLY A 365 0.78 -2.67 7.14
N LEU A 366 0.77 -2.26 5.88
CA LEU A 366 1.98 -2.09 5.08
C LEU A 366 1.86 -0.96 4.06
N LEU A 367 3.01 -0.48 3.60
CA LEU A 367 3.08 0.31 2.37
C LEU A 367 3.50 -0.60 1.23
N HIS A 368 3.13 -0.23 0.02
CA HIS A 368 3.60 -0.90 -1.17
C HIS A 368 3.90 0.08 -2.30
N SER A 369 4.71 -0.37 -3.24
CA SER A 369 5.05 0.36 -4.46
C SER A 369 5.27 -0.62 -5.61
N VAL A 370 4.80 -0.26 -6.80
CA VAL A 370 5.22 -0.95 -8.01
C VAL A 370 6.62 -0.50 -8.40
N VAL A 371 7.39 -1.43 -8.94
CA VAL A 371 8.75 -1.21 -9.43
C VAL A 371 8.89 -1.78 -10.82
N GLY A 372 9.88 -1.30 -11.54
CA GLY A 372 10.25 -1.80 -12.85
C GLY A 372 9.74 -0.94 -13.98
N ALA A 373 10.47 -1.03 -15.09
CA ALA A 373 10.18 -0.33 -16.33
C ALA A 373 9.87 -1.38 -17.41
N PHE A 374 8.66 -1.33 -17.95
CA PHE A 374 8.24 -2.19 -19.05
C PHE A 374 8.44 -1.51 -20.39
N THR A 375 8.81 -2.29 -21.40
CA THR A 375 8.63 -1.89 -22.79
C THR A 375 7.15 -2.03 -23.20
N GLU A 376 6.72 -1.38 -24.28
CA GLU A 376 5.31 -1.37 -24.69
C GLU A 376 4.78 -2.77 -25.09
N ASP A 377 5.67 -3.66 -25.54
CA ASP A 377 5.38 -5.03 -25.98
C ASP A 377 5.34 -6.05 -24.84
N GLN A 378 5.83 -5.70 -23.64
CA GLN A 378 5.77 -6.57 -22.47
C GLN A 378 4.37 -6.58 -21.87
N LEU A 379 3.56 -7.57 -22.26
CA LEU A 379 2.21 -7.74 -21.76
C LEU A 379 2.20 -8.22 -20.30
N ARG A 380 1.66 -7.38 -19.41
CA ARG A 380 1.36 -7.69 -18.01
C ARG A 380 -0.14 -7.55 -17.79
N MET A 381 -0.77 -8.53 -17.15
CA MET A 381 -2.20 -8.51 -16.84
C MET A 381 -2.44 -8.99 -15.42
N PHE A 382 -3.07 -8.15 -14.62
CA PHE A 382 -3.39 -8.42 -13.22
C PHE A 382 -4.83 -8.01 -12.92
N HIS A 383 -5.49 -8.76 -12.07
CA HIS A 383 -6.73 -8.33 -11.44
C HIS A 383 -6.44 -7.74 -10.07
N GLN A 384 -6.91 -6.52 -9.82
CA GLN A 384 -6.85 -5.86 -8.52
C GLN A 384 -8.26 -5.72 -7.95
N CYS A 385 -8.43 -6.06 -6.67
CA CYS A 385 -9.65 -5.78 -5.94
C CYS A 385 -9.33 -5.24 -4.56
N ASN A 386 -9.86 -4.05 -4.26
CA ASN A 386 -9.86 -3.44 -2.94
C ASN A 386 -11.20 -2.72 -2.74
N LEU A 387 -11.72 -2.73 -1.51
CA LEU A 387 -13.04 -2.21 -1.21
C LEU A 387 -12.93 -1.12 -0.14
N ALA A 388 -13.63 0.00 -0.35
CA ALA A 388 -13.73 1.04 0.65
C ALA A 388 -14.38 0.46 1.91
N ALA A 389 -13.64 0.46 3.02
CA ALA A 389 -14.05 -0.21 4.23
C ALA A 389 -15.22 0.50 4.92
N SER A 390 -15.97 -0.23 5.74
CA SER A 390 -17.10 0.30 6.51
C SER A 390 -16.67 1.17 7.70
N ASP A 391 -15.44 1.01 8.17
CA ASP A 391 -14.86 1.74 9.32
C ASP A 391 -13.52 2.40 8.97
N ASP A 392 -13.13 3.40 9.76
CA ASP A 392 -11.80 4.01 9.71
C ASP A 392 -10.81 3.24 10.60
N PRO A 393 -9.49 3.26 10.31
CA PRO A 393 -8.50 2.54 11.11
C PRO A 393 -8.40 3.08 12.55
N SER A 394 -8.33 2.16 13.51
CA SER A 394 -8.05 2.48 14.92
C SER A 394 -6.60 2.87 15.12
N GLY A 395 -6.36 3.88 15.95
CA GLY A 395 -5.01 4.34 16.33
C GLY A 395 -4.49 3.73 17.63
N PRO A 396 -3.37 4.26 18.15
CA PRO A 396 -2.85 3.92 19.47
C PRO A 396 -3.86 4.31 20.56
N ASP A 397 -3.99 3.47 21.58
CA ASP A 397 -4.81 3.77 22.75
C ASP A 397 -3.97 4.37 23.90
N ALA A 398 -4.61 4.65 25.05
CA ALA A 398 -3.92 5.24 26.19
C ALA A 398 -2.77 4.38 26.74
N LYS A 399 -2.84 3.04 26.60
CA LYS A 399 -1.75 2.14 27.02
C LYS A 399 -0.58 2.26 26.06
N ASP A 400 -0.86 2.32 24.76
CA ASP A 400 0.17 2.48 23.73
C ASP A 400 0.89 3.84 23.89
N VAL A 401 0.13 4.92 24.06
CA VAL A 401 0.71 6.27 24.28
C VAL A 401 1.56 6.28 25.54
N LYS A 402 1.10 5.70 26.66
CA LYS A 402 1.89 5.60 27.89
C LYS A 402 3.18 4.77 27.71
N GLN A 403 3.16 3.77 26.83
CA GLN A 403 4.30 2.91 26.58
C GLN A 403 5.38 3.62 25.75
N TYR A 404 4.97 4.42 24.78
CA TYR A 404 5.88 4.97 23.78
C TYR A 404 6.11 6.48 23.89
N ALA A 405 5.32 7.23 24.67
CA ALA A 405 5.39 8.68 24.78
C ALA A 405 5.49 9.22 26.21
#